data_AF-A0A3D0H044-F1
#
_entry.id   AF-A0A3D0H044-F1
#
_cell.length_a   1.000
_cell.length_b   1.000
_cell.length_c   1.000
_cell.angle_alpha   90.00
_cell.angle_beta   90.00
_cell.angle_gamma   90.00
#
_symmetry.space_group_name_H-M   'P 1'
#
loop_
_entity.id
_entity.type
_entity.pdbx_description
1 polymer ?
#
loop_
_entity_poly.entity_id
_entity_poly.type
_entity_poly.pdbx_seq_one_letter_code
_entity_poly.pdbx_strand_id
1 'polypeptide(L)'
;MKDIRKELTDIRNKIDDCVGALIMDTDDVVESTVKPLTGDISYIFQSFISDAGELAAMGVELPVDVIVSQLKRYMSAADMYDTIALADVLKYEIMDTVSVYMDIQEELYG
;
A
#
# COMPACT_ATOMS: atom_id res chain seq x y z
N MET A 1 14.97 -11.78 -2.79
CA MET A 1 14.23 -10.62 -2.26
C MET A 1 15.15 -9.54 -1.69
N LYS A 2 14.81 -8.26 -1.88
CA LYS A 2 15.52 -7.10 -1.27
C LYS A 2 14.94 -6.87 0.14
N ASP A 3 15.78 -6.61 1.15
CA ASP A 3 15.28 -6.12 2.45
C ASP A 3 14.71 -4.72 2.25
N ILE A 4 13.39 -4.60 2.40
CA ILE A 4 12.63 -3.35 2.23
C ILE A 4 11.87 -2.96 3.51
N ARG A 5 12.22 -3.53 4.67
CA ARG A 5 11.46 -3.34 5.93
C ARG A 5 11.35 -1.87 6.33
N LYS A 6 12.40 -1.09 6.08
CA LYS A 6 12.39 0.36 6.33
C LYS A 6 11.38 1.05 5.43
N GLU A 7 11.42 0.78 4.13
CA GLU A 7 10.47 1.33 3.17
C GLU A 7 9.01 0.95 3.52
N LEU A 8 8.77 -0.28 4.00
CA LEU A 8 7.45 -0.73 4.46
C LEU A 8 6.98 0.00 5.74
N THR A 9 7.89 0.26 6.67
CA THR A 9 7.55 1.02 7.88
C THR A 9 7.26 2.48 7.54
N ASP A 10 8.08 3.08 6.67
CA ASP A 10 7.90 4.46 6.23
C ASP A 10 6.58 4.65 5.49
N ILE A 11 6.22 3.73 4.58
CA ILE A 11 4.95 3.83 3.85
C ILE A 11 3.74 3.62 4.76
N ARG A 12 3.82 2.70 5.72
CA ARG A 12 2.76 2.47 6.71
C ARG A 12 2.42 3.76 7.46
N ASN A 13 3.44 4.44 7.98
CA ASN A 13 3.25 5.70 8.70
C ASN A 13 2.62 6.79 7.80
N LYS A 14 3.08 6.88 6.54
CA LYS A 14 2.50 7.84 5.58
C LYS A 14 1.04 7.53 5.25
N ILE A 15 0.65 6.25 5.17
CA ILE A 15 -0.74 5.83 4.97
C ILE A 15 -1.58 6.26 6.17
N ASP A 16 -1.12 6.00 7.40
CA ASP A 16 -1.83 6.41 8.63
C ASP A 16 -2.04 7.94 8.68
N ASP A 17 -1.00 8.72 8.40
CA ASP A 17 -1.08 10.18 8.35
C ASP A 17 -2.06 10.66 7.26
N CYS A 18 -2.00 10.05 6.07
CA CYS A 18 -2.88 10.38 4.95
C CYS A 18 -4.35 10.07 5.26
N VAL A 19 -4.63 8.92 5.86
CA VAL A 19 -5.98 8.54 6.29
C VAL A 19 -6.50 9.53 7.34
N GLY A 20 -5.66 9.92 8.30
CA GLY A 20 -6.01 10.95 9.27
C GLY A 20 -6.39 12.27 8.61
N ALA A 21 -5.59 12.74 7.67
CA ALA A 21 -5.85 13.99 6.92
C ALA A 21 -7.14 13.91 6.08
N LEU A 22 -7.38 12.78 5.40
CA LEU A 22 -8.61 12.56 4.62
C LEU A 22 -9.87 12.58 5.51
N ILE A 23 -9.82 11.95 6.68
CA ILE A 23 -10.95 11.92 7.64
C ILE A 23 -11.21 13.30 8.24
N MET A 24 -10.16 14.10 8.45
CA MET A 24 -10.26 15.46 8.97
C MET A 24 -10.73 16.47 7.92
N ASP A 25 -10.95 16.05 6.67
CA ASP A 25 -11.38 16.88 5.54
C ASP A 25 -10.48 18.11 5.37
N THR A 26 -9.16 17.89 5.45
CA THR A 26 -8.18 18.96 5.23
C THR A 26 -8.18 19.36 3.76
N ASP A 27 -8.29 20.68 3.50
CA ASP A 27 -8.18 21.26 2.15
C ASP A 27 -6.92 20.74 1.43
N ASP A 28 -7.05 20.48 0.13
CA ASP A 28 -5.95 20.06 -0.77
C ASP A 28 -5.21 18.76 -0.38
N VAL A 29 -5.78 17.92 0.50
CA VAL A 29 -5.16 16.64 0.92
C VAL A 29 -4.81 15.71 -0.24
N VAL A 30 -5.62 15.72 -1.31
CA VAL A 30 -5.37 14.90 -2.50
C VAL A 30 -4.08 15.34 -3.21
N GLU A 31 -3.89 16.65 -3.38
CA GLU A 31 -2.71 17.20 -4.02
C GLU A 31 -1.46 17.10 -3.15
N SER A 32 -1.61 17.46 -1.87
CA SER A 32 -0.49 17.61 -0.93
C SER A 32 0.00 16.30 -0.33
N THR A 33 -0.87 15.29 -0.19
CA THR A 33 -0.56 14.05 0.53
C THR A 33 -0.80 12.80 -0.33
N VAL A 34 -1.95 12.69 -0.99
CA VAL A 34 -2.31 11.47 -1.75
C VAL A 34 -1.43 11.29 -2.98
N LYS A 35 -1.20 12.34 -3.77
CA LYS A 35 -0.35 12.27 -4.98
C LYS A 35 1.11 11.87 -4.67
N PRO A 36 1.79 12.48 -3.70
CA PRO A 36 3.13 12.02 -3.29
C PRO A 36 3.13 10.55 -2.83
N LEU A 37 2.13 10.15 -2.03
CA LEU A 37 2.01 8.79 -1.51
C LEU A 37 1.76 7.74 -2.62
N THR A 38 1.11 8.13 -3.71
CA THR A 38 0.79 7.23 -4.83
C THR A 38 2.04 6.57 -5.42
N GLY A 39 3.13 7.33 -5.53
CA GLY A 39 4.40 6.81 -6.06
C GLY A 39 4.98 5.72 -5.16
N ASP A 40 4.96 5.96 -3.84
CA ASP A 40 5.45 5.00 -2.84
C ASP A 40 4.61 3.72 -2.83
N ILE A 41 3.27 3.85 -2.85
CA ILE A 41 2.34 2.70 -2.89
C ILE A 41 2.58 1.86 -4.14
N SER A 42 2.67 2.51 -5.30
CA SER A 42 2.90 1.84 -6.57
C SER A 42 4.22 1.06 -6.57
N TYR A 43 5.28 1.65 -6.03
CA TYR A 43 6.59 1.02 -5.93
C TYR A 43 6.57 -0.22 -5.02
N ILE A 44 5.96 -0.13 -3.84
CA ILE A 44 5.87 -1.27 -2.90
C ILE A 44 5.04 -2.40 -3.49
N PHE A 45 3.88 -2.08 -4.09
CA PHE A 45 3.01 -3.09 -4.69
C PHE A 45 3.67 -3.79 -5.88
N GLN A 46 4.39 -3.03 -6.73
CA GLN A 46 5.15 -3.63 -7.84
C GLN A 46 6.27 -4.54 -7.34
N SER A 47 6.98 -4.14 -6.27
CA SER A 47 8.01 -4.97 -5.65
C SER A 47 7.40 -6.28 -5.14
N PHE A 48 6.27 -6.20 -4.43
CA PHE A 48 5.61 -7.37 -3.87
C PHE A 48 5.09 -8.35 -4.93
N ILE A 49 4.50 -7.82 -6.01
CA ILE A 49 4.06 -8.62 -7.17
C ILE A 49 5.26 -9.27 -7.87
N SER A 50 6.38 -8.57 -7.99
CA SER A 50 7.60 -9.09 -8.62
C SER A 50 8.21 -10.25 -7.81
N ASP A 51 8.09 -10.20 -6.49
CA ASP A 51 8.58 -11.24 -5.59
C ASP A 51 7.65 -12.46 -5.50
N ALA A 52 6.44 -12.41 -6.06
CA ALA A 52 5.43 -13.47 -5.94
C ALA A 52 5.94 -14.86 -6.40
N GLY A 53 6.78 -14.90 -7.44
CA GLY A 53 7.37 -16.16 -7.92
C GLY A 53 8.41 -16.74 -6.95
N GLU A 54 9.23 -15.89 -6.33
CA GLU A 54 10.21 -16.31 -5.31
C GLU A 54 9.49 -16.80 -4.05
N LEU A 55 8.47 -16.06 -3.61
CA LEU A 55 7.64 -16.42 -2.46
C LEU A 55 6.90 -17.74 -2.66
N ALA A 56 6.33 -17.98 -3.85
CA ALA A 56 5.68 -19.24 -4.17
C ALA A 56 6.65 -20.43 -4.08
N ALA A 57 7.89 -20.26 -4.54
CA ALA A 57 8.93 -21.29 -4.40
C ALA A 57 9.31 -21.59 -2.93
N MET A 58 9.05 -20.65 -2.03
CA MET A 58 9.23 -20.78 -0.58
C MET A 58 7.97 -21.27 0.15
N GLY A 59 6.88 -21.56 -0.58
CA GLY A 59 5.61 -22.04 -0.03
C GLY A 59 4.65 -20.94 0.42
N VAL A 60 4.91 -19.68 0.05
CA VAL A 60 4.07 -18.52 0.33
C VAL A 60 3.32 -18.12 -0.93
N GLU A 61 2.02 -18.39 -1.01
CA GLU A 61 1.18 -17.98 -2.13
C GLU A 61 0.61 -16.57 -1.91
N LEU A 62 0.88 -15.67 -2.86
CA LEU A 62 0.31 -14.31 -2.83
C LEU A 62 -0.96 -14.20 -3.69
N PRO A 63 -2.02 -13.56 -3.19
CA PRO A 63 -3.21 -13.27 -3.97
C PRO A 63 -2.99 -12.06 -4.90
N VAL A 64 -2.12 -12.20 -5.91
CA VAL A 64 -1.70 -11.12 -6.82
C VAL A 64 -2.88 -10.39 -7.46
N ASP A 65 -3.94 -11.11 -7.84
CA ASP A 65 -5.13 -10.51 -8.44
C ASP A 65 -5.86 -9.55 -7.49
N VAL A 66 -5.87 -9.86 -6.19
CA VAL A 66 -6.45 -9.01 -5.15
C VAL A 66 -5.59 -7.76 -4.98
N ILE A 67 -4.28 -7.92 -4.86
CA ILE A 67 -3.31 -6.82 -4.72
C ILE A 67 -3.43 -5.83 -5.89
N VAL A 68 -3.49 -6.35 -7.13
CA VAL A 68 -3.67 -5.53 -8.34
C VAL A 68 -5.03 -4.82 -8.32
N SER A 69 -6.09 -5.48 -7.86
CA SER A 69 -7.43 -4.90 -7.79
C SER A 69 -7.53 -3.78 -6.75
N GLN A 70 -6.86 -3.92 -5.61
CA GLN A 70 -6.76 -2.89 -4.58
C GLN A 70 -6.01 -1.65 -5.11
N LEU A 71 -4.88 -1.85 -5.79
CA LEU A 71 -4.13 -0.75 -6.40
C LEU A 71 -4.96 0.02 -7.45
N LYS A 72 -5.73 -0.70 -8.28
CA LYS A 72 -6.63 -0.07 -9.26
C LYS A 72 -7.73 0.76 -8.60
N ARG A 73 -8.30 0.28 -7.50
CA ARG A 73 -9.31 1.02 -6.73
C ARG A 73 -8.72 2.27 -6.09
N TYR A 74 -7.56 2.15 -5.48
CA TYR A 74 -6.82 3.30 -4.94
C TYR A 74 -6.58 4.36 -6.02
N MET A 75 -6.09 3.93 -7.18
CA MET A 75 -5.78 4.85 -8.27
C MET A 75 -7.01 5.55 -8.85
N SER A 76 -8.11 4.80 -8.99
CA SER A 76 -9.39 5.36 -9.45
C SER A 76 -9.93 6.39 -8.45
N ALA A 77 -9.85 6.10 -7.15
CA ALA A 77 -10.28 7.03 -6.10
C ALA A 77 -9.44 8.30 -6.07
N ALA A 78 -8.11 8.19 -6.29
CA ALA A 78 -7.20 9.33 -6.41
C ALA A 78 -7.55 10.21 -7.61
N ASP A 79 -7.77 9.61 -8.79
CA ASP A 79 -8.12 10.33 -10.02
C ASP A 79 -9.48 11.04 -9.92
N MET A 80 -10.42 10.46 -9.17
CA MET A 80 -11.76 11.01 -8.95
C MET A 80 -11.84 12.01 -7.79
N TYR A 81 -10.75 12.21 -7.03
CA TYR A 81 -10.72 13.02 -5.81
C TYR A 81 -11.78 12.58 -4.78
N ASP A 82 -12.10 11.27 -4.75
CA ASP A 82 -13.07 10.71 -3.81
C ASP A 82 -12.37 10.43 -2.47
N THR A 83 -12.42 11.42 -1.57
CA THR A 83 -11.70 11.38 -0.29
C THR A 83 -12.19 10.28 0.64
N ILE A 84 -13.48 9.93 0.58
CA ILE A 84 -14.06 8.84 1.37
C ILE A 84 -13.55 7.50 0.84
N ALA A 85 -13.64 7.27 -0.47
CA ALA A 85 -13.13 6.04 -1.08
C ALA A 85 -11.60 5.91 -0.90
N LEU A 86 -10.86 7.02 -0.95
CA LEU A 86 -9.43 7.04 -0.66
C LEU A 86 -9.13 6.60 0.77
N ALA A 87 -9.83 7.16 1.76
CA ALA A 87 -9.64 6.80 3.16
C ALA A 87 -9.94 5.31 3.39
N ASP A 88 -11.04 4.81 2.83
CA ASP A 88 -11.43 3.40 2.97
C ASP A 88 -10.40 2.46 2.33
N VAL A 89 -10.00 2.72 1.09
CA VAL A 89 -9.04 1.87 0.38
C VAL A 89 -7.66 1.93 1.04
N LEU A 90 -7.18 3.11 1.43
CA LEU A 90 -5.90 3.24 2.13
C LEU A 90 -5.90 2.47 3.46
N LYS A 91 -6.95 2.63 4.26
CA LYS A 91 -7.03 2.08 5.62
C LYS A 91 -7.28 0.58 5.65
N TYR A 92 -8.16 0.07 4.80
CA TYR A 92 -8.66 -1.30 4.90
C TYR A 92 -8.13 -2.23 3.80
N GLU A 93 -7.39 -1.71 2.82
CA GLU A 93 -6.85 -2.53 1.73
C GLU A 93 -5.35 -2.36 1.56
N ILE A 94 -4.89 -1.13 1.37
CA ILE A 94 -3.47 -0.85 1.16
C ILE A 94 -2.68 -1.12 2.45
N MET A 95 -3.18 -0.63 3.60
CA MET A 95 -2.55 -0.86 4.90
C MET A 95 -2.42 -2.34 5.24
N ASP A 96 -3.47 -3.11 4.99
CA ASP A 96 -3.48 -4.55 5.25
C ASP A 96 -2.46 -5.26 4.36
N THR A 97 -2.38 -4.90 3.08
CA THR A 97 -1.41 -5.46 2.15
C THR A 97 0.04 -5.14 2.57
N VAL A 98 0.30 -3.90 2.99
CA VAL A 98 1.61 -3.50 3.52
C VAL A 98 1.95 -4.32 4.77
N SER A 99 0.99 -4.52 5.66
CA SER A 99 1.18 -5.29 6.90
C SER A 99 1.49 -6.76 6.62
N VAL A 100 0.75 -7.40 5.71
CA VAL A 100 1.04 -8.77 5.25
C VAL A 100 2.46 -8.88 4.70
N TYR A 101 2.92 -7.90 3.94
CA TYR A 101 4.27 -7.95 3.39
C TYR A 101 5.34 -7.75 4.47
N MET A 102 5.08 -6.90 5.47
CA MET A 102 5.96 -6.79 6.65
C MET A 102 6.06 -8.11 7.41
N ASP A 103 4.94 -8.80 7.63
CA ASP A 103 4.91 -10.10 8.32
C ASP A 103 5.73 -11.15 7.54
N ILE A 104 5.58 -11.20 6.22
CA ILE A 104 6.39 -12.09 5.36
C ILE A 104 7.88 -11.75 5.45
N GLN A 105 8.26 -10.46 5.43
CA GLN A 105 9.67 -10.06 5.56
C GLN A 105 10.24 -10.48 6.92
N GLU A 106 9.46 -10.35 7.99
CA GLU A 106 9.88 -10.75 9.33
C GLU A 106 10.00 -12.27 9.47
N GLU A 107 9.05 -13.05 8.94
CA GLU A 107 9.11 -14.51 8.99
C GLU A 107 10.28 -15.09 8.18
N LEU A 108 10.66 -14.45 7.07
CA LEU A 108 11.71 -14.94 6.17
C LEU A 108 13.11 -14.41 6.52
N TYR A 109 13.21 -13.24 7.14
CA TYR A 109 14.49 -12.53 7.35
C TYR A 109 14.68 -11.93 8.75
N GLY A 110 13.75 -12.16 9.68
CA GLY A 110 13.82 -11.79 11.10
C GLY A 110 14.79 -12.63 11.91
#